data_AF-A0A2V8FQF5-F1
#
_entry.id   AF-A0A2V8FQF5-F1
#
_cell.length_a   1.000
_cell.length_b   1.000
_cell.length_c   1.000
_cell.angle_alpha   90.00
_cell.angle_beta   90.00
_cell.angle_gamma   90.00
#
_symmetry.space_group_name_H-M   'P 1'
#
loop_
_entity.id
_entity.type
_entity.pdbx_description
1 polymer ?
#
loop_
_entity_poly.entity_id
_entity_poly.type
_entity_poly.pdbx_seq_one_letter_code
_entity_poly.pdbx_strand_id
1 'polypeptide(L)' 'MFAQAGSYQAAVDEAQRLIARAPADAMAYTLLGIAHHAMNNLGAARQAFASALQLNPADENAKQGLQQVEEQFSKN' A
#
# COMPACT_ATOMS: atom_id res chain seq x y z
N MET A 1 4.48 -22.15 -5.50
CA MET A 1 3.85 -21.00 -4.81
C MET A 1 3.62 -19.87 -5.81
N PHE A 2 2.54 -19.91 -6.60
CA PHE A 2 2.21 -18.83 -7.56
C PHE A 2 0.96 -18.01 -7.17
N ALA A 3 0.13 -18.55 -6.28
CA ALA A 3 -1.14 -17.93 -5.91
C ALA A 3 -0.96 -16.58 -5.20
N GLN A 4 0.05 -16.44 -4.33
CA GLN A 4 0.24 -15.22 -3.53
C GLN A 4 0.65 -14.04 -4.40
N ALA A 5 1.64 -14.21 -5.29
CA ALA A 5 2.07 -13.16 -6.22
C ALA A 5 0.96 -12.72 -7.19
N GLY A 6 0.16 -13.67 -7.69
CA GLY A 6 -1.00 -13.36 -8.54
C GLY A 6 -2.10 -12.59 -7.79
N SER A 7 -2.34 -12.93 -6.52
CA SER A 7 -3.33 -12.25 -5.69
C SER A 7 -2.91 -10.82 -5.33
N TYR A 8 -1.62 -10.55 -5.12
CA TYR A 8 -1.15 -9.19 -4.82
C TYR A 8 -1.24 -8.26 -6.03
N GLN A 9 -0.94 -8.77 -7.24
CA GLN A 9 -1.12 -7.98 -8.45
C GLN A 9 -2.60 -7.62 -8.69
N ALA A 10 -3.51 -8.58 -8.48
CA ALA A 10 -4.95 -8.31 -8.54
C ALA A 10 -5.40 -7.28 -7.50
N ALA A 11 -4.80 -7.29 -6.30
CA ALA A 11 -5.07 -6.29 -5.25
C ALA A 11 -4.58 -4.89 -5.65
N VAL A 12 -3.42 -4.79 -6.32
CA VAL A 12 -2.93 -3.52 -6.89
C VAL A 12 -3.91 -2.99 -7.93
N ASP A 13 -4.36 -3.82 -8.86
CA ASP A 13 -5.29 -3.41 -9.91
C ASP A 13 -6.63 -2.93 -9.33
N GLU A 14 -7.15 -3.62 -8.31
CA GLU A 14 -8.38 -3.22 -7.64
C GLU A 14 -8.21 -1.93 -6.84
N ALA A 15 -7.10 -1.78 -6.11
CA ALA A 15 -6.79 -0.55 -5.41
C ALA A 15 -6.69 0.65 -6.38
N GLN A 16 -6.07 0.47 -7.55
CA GLN A 16 -6.00 1.51 -8.58
C GLN A 16 -7.38 1.88 -9.14
N ARG A 17 -8.28 0.90 -9.33
CA ARG A 17 -9.67 1.19 -9.74
C ARG A 17 -10.42 1.96 -8.68
N LEU A 18 -10.22 1.63 -7.40
CA LEU A 18 -10.80 2.37 -6.28
C LEU A 18 -10.27 3.80 -6.25
N ILE A 19 -8.95 4.00 -6.39
CA ILE A 19 -8.33 5.33 -6.48
C ILE A 19 -8.88 6.11 -7.67
N ALA A 20 -9.09 5.47 -8.83
CA ALA A 20 -9.66 6.13 -10.01
C ALA A 20 -11.12 6.59 -9.80
N ARG A 21 -11.89 5.84 -9.00
CA ARG A 21 -13.27 6.19 -8.66
C ARG A 21 -13.37 7.19 -7.51
N ALA A 22 -12.48 7.06 -6.53
CA ALA A 22 -12.44 7.82 -5.30
C ALA A 22 -10.99 8.19 -4.96
N PRO A 23 -10.42 9.22 -5.61
CA PRO A 23 -9.01 9.59 -5.43
C PRO A 23 -8.69 10.15 -4.04
N ALA A 24 -9.71 10.44 -3.23
CA ALA A 24 -9.60 10.90 -1.85
C ALA A 24 -9.85 9.78 -0.81
N ASP A 25 -10.01 8.53 -1.25
CA ASP A 25 -10.20 7.40 -0.34
C ASP A 25 -8.86 6.89 0.20
N ALA A 26 -8.52 7.28 1.43
CA ALA A 26 -7.31 6.85 2.11
C ALA A 26 -7.17 5.31 2.18
N MET A 27 -8.28 4.60 2.33
CA MET A 27 -8.29 3.14 2.46
C MET A 27 -7.81 2.46 1.16
N ALA A 28 -8.12 3.05 0.01
CA ALA A 28 -7.65 2.55 -1.29
C ALA A 28 -6.12 2.64 -1.42
N TYR A 29 -5.52 3.74 -0.95
CA TYR A 29 -4.07 3.89 -0.90
C TYR A 29 -3.43 2.96 0.15
N THR A 30 -4.08 2.73 1.28
CA THR A 30 -3.63 1.76 2.29
C THR A 30 -3.60 0.34 1.70
N LEU A 31 -4.65 -0.06 0.98
CA LEU A 31 -4.71 -1.36 0.30
C LEU A 31 -3.59 -1.51 -0.76
N LEU A 32 -3.35 -0.44 -1.53
CA LEU A 32 -2.27 -0.38 -2.51
C LEU A 32 -0.90 -0.55 -1.84
N GLY A 33 -0.68 0.10 -0.69
CA GLY A 33 0.54 0.00 0.09
C GLY A 33 0.79 -1.42 0.60
N ILE A 34 -0.25 -2.06 1.14
CA ILE A 34 -0.18 -3.46 1.63
C ILE A 34 0.15 -4.41 0.47
N ALA A 35 -0.50 -4.25 -0.67
CA ALA A 35 -0.25 -5.09 -1.84
C ALA A 35 1.19 -4.94 -2.36
N HIS A 36 1.69 -3.71 -2.46
CA HIS A 36 3.08 -3.46 -2.85
C HIS A 36 4.09 -3.98 -1.82
N HIS A 37 3.79 -3.84 -0.52
CA HIS A 37 4.63 -4.37 0.56
C HIS A 37 4.75 -5.89 0.48
N ALA A 38 3.64 -6.59 0.26
CA ALA A 38 3.61 -8.04 0.08
C ALA A 38 4.36 -8.52 -1.19
N MET A 39 4.46 -7.67 -2.20
CA MET A 39 5.28 -7.90 -3.40
C MET A 39 6.75 -7.52 -3.22
N ASN A 40 7.18 -7.13 -2.02
CA ASN A 40 8.51 -6.60 -1.72
C ASN A 40 8.87 -5.32 -2.51
N ASN A 41 7.85 -4.63 -3.04
CA ASN A 41 7.97 -3.36 -3.75
C ASN A 41 7.95 -2.19 -2.75
N LEU A 42 8.95 -2.14 -1.88
CA LEU A 42 9.00 -1.22 -0.74
C LEU A 42 8.89 0.26 -1.13
N GLY A 43 9.48 0.67 -2.25
CA GLY A 43 9.37 2.05 -2.74
C GLY A 43 7.93 2.46 -3.07
N ALA A 44 7.20 1.59 -3.78
CA ALA A 44 5.80 1.84 -4.13
C ALA A 44 4.89 1.75 -2.90
N ALA A 45 5.17 0.80 -1.99
CA ALA A 45 4.44 0.65 -0.74
C ALA A 45 4.56 1.91 0.13
N ARG A 46 5.77 2.46 0.28
CA ARG A 46 6.04 3.69 1.01
C ARG A 46 5.21 4.85 0.47
N GLN A 47 5.22 5.04 -0.85
CA GLN A 47 4.47 6.12 -1.49
C GLN A 47 2.97 5.98 -1.25
N ALA A 48 2.42 4.77 -1.42
CA ALA A 48 1.01 4.52 -1.21
C ALA A 48 0.57 4.76 0.25
N PHE A 49 1.33 4.26 1.24
CA PHE A 49 1.03 4.54 2.65
C PHE A 49 1.17 6.02 3.00
N ALA A 50 2.16 6.72 2.44
CA ALA A 50 2.30 8.17 2.63
C ALA A 50 1.09 8.93 2.07
N SER A 51 0.60 8.57 0.88
CA SER A 51 -0.63 9.15 0.31
C SER A 51 -1.86 8.85 1.16
N ALA A 52 -2.00 7.64 1.69
CA ALA A 52 -3.07 7.29 2.61
C ALA A 52 -3.05 8.19 3.86
N LEU A 53 -1.88 8.41 4.45
CA LEU A 53 -1.73 9.28 5.63
C LEU A 53 -1.90 10.77 5.34
N GLN A 54 -1.63 11.22 4.11
CA GLN A 54 -1.96 12.58 3.69
C GLN A 54 -3.47 12.81 3.63
N LEU A 55 -4.23 11.79 3.21
CA LEU A 55 -5.69 11.86 3.13
C LEU A 55 -6.36 11.61 4.49
N ASN A 56 -5.85 10.64 5.24
CA ASN A 56 -6.30 10.32 6.58
C ASN A 56 -5.09 10.09 7.52
N PRO A 57 -4.65 11.13 8.23
CA PRO A 57 -3.59 11.02 9.22
C PRO A 57 -3.92 10.11 10.41
N ALA A 58 -5.18 9.69 10.57
CA ALA A 58 -5.62 8.77 11.61
C ALA A 58 -5.71 7.31 11.13
N ASP A 59 -5.32 7.01 9.88
CA ASP A 59 -5.26 5.63 9.39
C ASP A 59 -4.09 4.88 10.03
N GLU A 60 -4.39 4.14 11.11
CA GLU A 60 -3.40 3.35 11.83
C GLU A 60 -2.80 2.22 10.98
N ASN A 61 -3.55 1.66 10.03
CA ASN A 61 -3.03 0.63 9.13
C ASN A 61 -1.97 1.22 8.20
N ALA A 62 -2.21 2.44 7.69
CA ALA A 62 -1.23 3.14 6.87
C ALA A 62 0.02 3.54 7.67
N LYS A 63 -0.13 3.97 8.93
CA LYS A 63 1.02 4.28 9.81
C LYS A 63 1.88 3.05 10.05
N GLN A 64 1.24 1.95 10.43
CA GLN A 64 1.94 0.69 10.69
C GLN A 64 2.61 0.15 9.41
N GLY A 65 1.90 0.18 8.28
CA GLY A 65 2.43 -0.22 6.99
C GLY A 65 3.64 0.62 6.57
N LEU A 66 3.58 1.95 6.74
CA LEU A 66 4.71 2.83 6.45
C LEU A 66 5.91 2.52 7.36
N GLN A 67 5.71 2.35 8.67
CA GLN A 67 6.80 1.99 9.59
C GLN A 67 7.48 0.68 9.19
N GLN A 68 6.69 -0.36 8.91
CA GLN A 68 7.22 -1.67 8.48
C GLN A 68 8.01 -1.57 7.18
N VAL A 69 7.51 -0.80 6.22
CA VAL A 69 8.20 -0.56 4.94
C VAL A 69 9.51 0.17 5.16
N GLU A 70 9.55 1.23 5.98
CA GLU A 70 10.79 1.97 6.29
C GLU A 70 11.83 1.09 7.00
N GLU A 71 11.38 0.23 7.91
CA GLU A 71 12.25 -0.70 8.63
C GLU A 71 12.84 -1.76 7.69
N GLN A 72 12.06 -2.28 6.74
CA GLN A 72 12.56 -3.22 5.73
C GLN A 72 13.46 -2.52 4.72
N PHE A 73 13.13 -1.30 4.32
CA PHE A 73 13.89 -0.53 3.34
C PHE A 73 15.28 -0.16 3.87
N SER A 74 15.40 0.14 5.17
CA SER A 74 16.68 0.46 5.82
C SER A 74 17.59 -0.76 6.05
N LYS A 75 17.05 -1.98 5.97
CA LYS A 75 17.77 -3.25 6.19
C LYS A 75 18.26 -3.89 4.88
N ASN A 76 17.99 -3.27 3.73
CA ASN A 76 18.24 -3.79 2.39
C ASN A 76 19.32 -2.99 1.67
#